data_AF-A0A535DF39-F1
#
_entry.id   AF-A0A535DF39-F1
#
_cell.length_a   1.000
_cell.length_b   1.000
_cell.length_c   1.000
_cell.angle_alpha   90.00
_cell.angle_beta   90.00
_cell.angle_gamma   90.00
#
_symmetry.space_group_name_H-M   'P 1'
#
loop_
_entity.id
_entity.type
_entity.pdbx_description
1 polymer ?
#
loop_
_entity_poly.entity_id
_entity_poly.type
_entity_poly.pdbx_seq_one_letter_code
_entity_poly.pdbx_strand_id
1 'polypeptide(L)'
;MRFYKWLMEIGLMPRKSLVLGAIDVPDQHLLPLVRGLLDGDGTISNFVHHPTVKTYPAYEYERLWAVFTSASRAHLEWIESRISALLDVRGLVEQMKPRPGRHDFFRLKYGKAASIVLLRALYPSDDVPKLERKWAIWASYAKRNGVAMSSSAEGGI
;
A
#
# COMPACT_ATOMS: atom_id res chain seq x y z
N MET A 1 -23.40 -5.72 17.94
CA MET A 1 -23.02 -6.80 17.00
C MET A 1 -23.37 -6.52 15.51
N ARG A 2 -23.53 -5.26 15.06
CA ARG A 2 -23.81 -4.96 13.63
C ARG A 2 -22.55 -4.89 12.77
N PHE A 3 -21.45 -4.36 13.30
CA PHE A 3 -20.19 -4.20 12.58
C PHE A 3 -19.60 -5.55 12.13
N TYR A 4 -19.56 -6.55 13.01
CA TYR A 4 -19.06 -7.89 12.67
C TYR A 4 -19.85 -8.55 11.52
N LYS A 5 -21.19 -8.43 11.53
CA LYS A 5 -22.03 -8.98 10.45
C LYS A 5 -21.83 -8.23 9.14
N TRP A 6 -21.79 -6.89 9.19
CA TRP A 6 -21.48 -6.07 8.02
C TRP A 6 -20.10 -6.42 7.43
N LEU A 7 -19.09 -6.62 8.26
CA LEU A 7 -17.77 -7.06 7.82
C LEU A 7 -17.82 -8.42 7.10
N MET A 8 -18.62 -9.37 7.60
CA MET A 8 -18.80 -10.66 6.91
C MET A 8 -19.55 -10.53 5.58
N GLU A 9 -20.56 -9.67 5.51
CA GLU A 9 -21.33 -9.40 4.28
C GLU A 9 -20.47 -8.79 3.17
N ILE A 10 -19.52 -7.91 3.51
CA ILE A 10 -18.55 -7.35 2.56
C ILE A 10 -17.34 -8.28 2.29
N GLY A 11 -17.34 -9.50 2.84
CA GLY A 11 -16.35 -10.55 2.55
C GLY A 11 -15.20 -10.72 3.55
N LEU A 12 -15.19 -10.04 4.71
CA LEU A 12 -14.22 -10.33 5.78
C LEU A 12 -14.65 -11.58 6.57
N MET A 13 -14.12 -12.75 6.21
CA MET A 13 -14.35 -14.02 6.90
C MET A 13 -13.12 -14.51 7.71
N PRO A 14 -13.29 -15.33 8.77
CA PRO A 14 -12.16 -15.97 9.47
C PRO A 14 -11.36 -16.87 8.49
N ARG A 15 -10.01 -16.89 8.59
CA ARG A 15 -9.05 -17.41 7.57
C ARG A 15 -8.94 -16.56 6.29
N LYS A 16 -9.21 -15.26 6.41
CA LYS A 16 -8.97 -14.17 5.45
C LYS A 16 -7.91 -14.43 4.37
N SER A 17 -6.68 -14.74 4.75
CA SER A 17 -5.55 -14.77 3.83
C SER A 17 -5.66 -15.82 2.71
N LEU A 18 -6.48 -16.87 2.88
CA LEU A 18 -6.63 -17.97 1.91
C LEU A 18 -7.82 -17.81 0.96
N VAL A 19 -8.78 -16.92 1.25
CA VAL A 19 -10.08 -16.82 0.55
C VAL A 19 -10.41 -15.39 0.12
N LEU A 20 -9.71 -14.36 0.63
CA LEU A 20 -9.92 -12.98 0.21
C LEU A 20 -9.75 -12.87 -1.31
N GLY A 21 -10.83 -12.50 -2.00
CA GLY A 21 -10.87 -12.13 -3.41
C GLY A 21 -11.07 -10.62 -3.53
N ALA A 22 -12.00 -10.22 -4.41
CA ALA A 22 -12.48 -8.85 -4.45
C ALA A 22 -13.24 -8.49 -3.16
N ILE A 23 -13.10 -7.24 -2.71
CA ILE A 23 -13.95 -6.67 -1.67
C ILE A 23 -14.96 -5.78 -2.37
N ASP A 24 -16.25 -6.03 -2.16
CA ASP A 24 -17.30 -5.19 -2.69
C ASP A 24 -17.35 -3.89 -1.88
N VAL A 25 -16.73 -2.84 -2.45
CA VAL A 25 -16.58 -1.53 -1.84
C VAL A 25 -16.98 -0.48 -2.86
N PRO A 26 -17.86 0.49 -2.51
CA PRO A 26 -18.12 1.64 -3.36
C PRO A 26 -16.82 2.41 -3.66
N ASP A 27 -16.68 2.94 -4.88
CA ASP A 27 -15.46 3.63 -5.33
C ASP A 27 -15.03 4.77 -4.39
N GLN A 28 -16.00 5.49 -3.80
CA GLN A 28 -15.78 6.55 -2.81
C GLN A 28 -15.05 6.08 -1.52
N HIS A 29 -15.07 4.78 -1.22
CA HIS A 29 -14.44 4.19 -0.04
C HIS A 29 -13.20 3.37 -0.37
N LEU A 30 -12.78 3.34 -1.65
CA LEU A 30 -11.63 2.56 -2.09
C LEU A 30 -10.32 3.03 -1.45
N LEU A 31 -10.04 4.34 -1.43
CA LEU A 31 -8.82 4.88 -0.82
C LEU A 31 -8.74 4.62 0.71
N PRO A 32 -9.80 4.87 1.50
CA PRO A 32 -9.83 4.45 2.91
C PRO A 32 -9.60 2.95 3.12
N LEU A 33 -10.19 2.09 2.27
CA LEU A 33 -9.99 0.64 2.33
C LEU A 33 -8.54 0.26 2.05
N VAL A 34 -7.97 0.77 0.94
CA VAL A 34 -6.59 0.49 0.54
C VAL A 34 -5.61 1.00 1.61
N ARG A 35 -5.87 2.16 2.23
CA ARG A 35 -5.10 2.64 3.37
C ARG A 35 -5.15 1.65 4.53
N GLY A 36 -6.33 1.18 4.90
CA GLY A 36 -6.50 0.19 5.96
C GLY A 36 -5.75 -1.11 5.70
N LEU A 37 -5.78 -1.60 4.46
CA LEU A 37 -5.02 -2.79 4.03
C LEU A 37 -3.51 -2.54 4.07
N LEU A 38 -3.05 -1.38 3.61
CA LEU A 38 -1.65 -0.99 3.68
C LEU A 38 -1.20 -0.88 5.13
N ASP A 39 -2.01 -0.32 6.03
CA ASP A 39 -1.70 -0.13 7.45
C ASP A 39 -1.75 -1.42 8.27
N GLY A 40 -2.66 -2.35 7.93
CA GLY A 40 -2.73 -3.67 8.54
C GLY A 40 -1.60 -4.60 8.09
N ASP A 41 -1.67 -5.04 6.83
CA ASP A 41 -0.85 -6.14 6.30
C ASP A 41 0.27 -5.67 5.36
N GLY A 42 0.29 -4.38 5.05
CA GLY A 42 1.29 -3.78 4.18
C GLY A 42 2.53 -3.27 4.90
N THR A 43 3.44 -2.67 4.13
CA THR A 43 4.69 -2.09 4.60
C THR A 43 5.03 -0.86 3.76
N ILE A 44 5.50 0.20 4.43
CA ILE A 44 6.19 1.33 3.80
C ILE A 44 7.66 1.20 4.16
N SER A 45 8.54 1.26 3.17
CA SER A 45 9.99 1.20 3.37
C SER A 45 10.68 2.32 2.63
N ASN A 46 11.57 3.02 3.33
CA ASN A 46 12.42 4.05 2.75
C ASN A 46 13.86 3.79 3.20
N PHE A 47 14.79 3.71 2.25
CA PHE A 47 16.19 3.39 2.50
C PHE A 47 17.07 3.86 1.34
N VAL A 48 18.35 4.09 1.61
CA VAL A 48 19.35 4.39 0.58
C VAL A 48 19.93 3.07 0.05
N HIS A 49 20.02 2.94 -1.27
CA HIS A 49 20.50 1.76 -1.97
C HIS A 49 21.75 2.07 -2.78
N HIS A 50 22.77 1.22 -2.68
CA HIS A 50 24.03 1.32 -3.39
C HIS A 50 24.18 0.14 -4.37
N PRO A 51 23.52 0.17 -5.54
CA PRO A 51 23.46 -0.98 -6.45
C PRO A 51 24.78 -1.33 -7.12
N THR A 52 25.64 -0.33 -7.36
CA THR A 52 26.74 -0.45 -8.30
C THR A 52 28.08 -0.07 -7.67
N VAL A 53 28.29 -0.39 -6.39
CA VAL A 53 29.48 0.02 -5.61
C VAL A 53 30.80 -0.28 -6.31
N LYS A 54 30.89 -1.40 -7.03
CA LYS A 54 32.11 -1.80 -7.76
C LYS A 54 32.45 -0.87 -8.94
N THR A 55 31.45 -0.29 -9.60
CA THR A 55 31.63 0.55 -10.79
C THR A 55 31.50 2.03 -10.45
N TYR A 56 30.57 2.36 -9.56
CA TYR A 56 30.26 3.72 -9.11
C TYR A 56 30.14 3.72 -7.58
N PRO A 57 31.27 3.79 -6.84
CA PRO A 57 31.27 3.70 -5.38
C PRO A 57 30.43 4.76 -4.66
N ALA A 58 30.30 5.95 -5.27
CA ALA A 58 29.53 7.07 -4.73
C ALA A 58 28.07 7.10 -5.21
N TYR A 59 27.62 6.13 -6.03
CA TYR A 59 26.24 6.14 -6.52
C TYR A 59 25.28 5.64 -5.44
N GLU A 60 24.47 6.55 -4.94
CA GLU A 60 23.42 6.30 -3.97
C GLU A 60 22.04 6.55 -4.58
N TYR A 61 21.07 5.71 -4.23
CA TYR A 61 19.69 5.88 -4.67
C TYR A 61 18.71 5.68 -3.53
N GLU A 62 18.07 6.75 -3.08
CA GLU A 62 17.00 6.66 -2.08
C GLU A 62 15.76 6.00 -2.69
N ARG A 63 15.39 4.84 -2.15
CA ARG A 63 14.20 4.07 -2.52
C ARG A 63 13.04 4.38 -1.58
N LEU A 64 11.84 4.32 -2.13
CA LEU A 64 10.58 4.31 -1.40
C LEU A 64 9.71 3.20 -1.98
N TRP A 65 9.20 2.32 -1.14
CA TRP A 65 8.31 1.23 -1.52
C TRP A 65 7.08 1.19 -0.63
N ALA A 66 5.91 1.14 -1.25
CA ALA A 66 4.67 0.66 -0.66
C ALA A 66 4.45 -0.80 -1.09
N VAL A 67 4.22 -1.67 -0.12
CA VAL A 67 4.09 -3.11 -0.34
C VAL A 67 2.85 -3.62 0.37
N PHE A 68 2.01 -4.37 -0.33
CA PHE A 68 0.93 -5.18 0.26
C PHE A 68 1.37 -6.63 0.28
N THR A 69 0.97 -7.38 1.29
CA THR A 69 1.25 -8.81 1.37
C THR A 69 -0.01 -9.61 1.67
N SER A 70 -0.11 -10.81 1.10
CA SER A 70 -1.27 -11.68 1.26
C SER A 70 -0.91 -13.12 0.90
N ALA A 71 -1.60 -14.10 1.48
CA ALA A 71 -1.54 -15.49 1.00
C ALA A 71 -2.46 -15.73 -0.21
N SER A 72 -3.28 -14.74 -0.59
CA SER A 72 -4.13 -14.77 -1.79
C SER A 72 -3.53 -13.88 -2.88
N ARG A 73 -3.05 -14.50 -3.96
CA ARG A 73 -2.57 -13.78 -5.15
C ARG A 73 -3.70 -13.00 -5.81
N ALA A 74 -4.88 -13.60 -5.93
CA ALA A 74 -6.06 -12.97 -6.53
C ALA A 74 -6.47 -11.68 -5.79
N HIS A 75 -6.33 -11.65 -4.46
CA HIS A 75 -6.56 -10.43 -3.69
C HIS A 75 -5.61 -9.31 -4.09
N LEU A 76 -4.31 -9.61 -4.25
CA LEU A 76 -3.31 -8.62 -4.62
C LEU A 76 -3.50 -8.15 -6.07
N GLU A 77 -3.88 -9.03 -6.98
CA GLU A 77 -4.21 -8.68 -8.36
C GLU A 77 -5.46 -7.79 -8.42
N TRP A 78 -6.48 -8.08 -7.59
CA TRP A 78 -7.62 -7.19 -7.43
C TRP A 78 -7.18 -5.81 -6.90
N ILE A 79 -6.41 -5.74 -5.80
CA ILE A 79 -5.89 -4.45 -5.29
C ILE A 79 -5.12 -3.69 -6.39
N GLU A 80 -4.23 -4.37 -7.11
CA GLU A 80 -3.42 -3.75 -8.17
C GLU A 80 -4.31 -3.17 -9.27
N SER A 81 -5.31 -3.93 -9.73
CA SER A 81 -6.25 -3.48 -10.77
C SER A 81 -7.04 -2.24 -10.33
N ARG A 82 -7.48 -2.20 -9.06
CA ARG A 82 -8.27 -1.07 -8.52
C ARG A 82 -7.42 0.17 -8.32
N ILE A 83 -6.20 0.02 -7.82
CA ILE A 83 -5.23 1.12 -7.70
C ILE A 83 -4.81 1.64 -9.08
N SER A 84 -4.54 0.74 -10.03
CA SER A 84 -4.15 1.12 -11.39
C SER A 84 -5.26 1.90 -12.10
N ALA A 85 -6.51 1.45 -11.97
CA ALA A 85 -7.65 2.14 -12.57
C ALA A 85 -7.88 3.54 -11.97
N LEU A 86 -7.64 3.70 -10.66
CA LEU A 86 -7.90 4.96 -9.96
C LEU A 86 -6.76 5.98 -10.09
N LEU A 87 -5.51 5.52 -10.05
CA LEU A 87 -4.33 6.39 -9.90
C LEU A 87 -3.36 6.33 -11.07
N ASP A 88 -3.64 5.53 -12.10
CA ASP A 88 -2.77 5.30 -13.27
C ASP A 88 -1.33 4.89 -12.89
N VAL A 89 -1.20 4.05 -11.85
CA VAL A 89 0.09 3.49 -11.41
C VAL A 89 0.07 1.98 -11.37
N ARG A 90 1.18 1.39 -11.81
CA ARG A 90 1.36 -0.06 -11.86
C ARG A 90 2.18 -0.58 -10.71
N GLY A 91 1.74 -1.71 -10.16
CA GLY A 91 2.48 -2.49 -9.16
C GLY A 91 2.88 -3.85 -9.69
N LEU A 92 3.88 -4.48 -9.08
CA LEU A 92 4.28 -5.84 -9.41
C LEU A 92 3.75 -6.80 -8.35
N VAL A 93 2.89 -7.74 -8.76
CA VAL A 93 2.52 -8.90 -7.94
C VAL A 93 3.56 -10.00 -8.15
N GLU A 94 4.18 -10.46 -7.08
CA GLU A 94 5.19 -11.52 -7.11
C GLU A 94 5.01 -12.51 -5.97
N GLN A 95 5.29 -13.79 -6.24
CA GLN A 95 5.34 -14.83 -5.21
C GLN A 95 6.65 -14.70 -4.43
N MET A 96 6.55 -14.70 -3.10
CA MET A 96 7.72 -14.76 -2.23
C MET A 96 8.31 -16.17 -2.23
N LYS A 97 9.61 -16.29 -1.93
CA LYS A 97 10.29 -17.59 -1.87
C LYS A 97 9.50 -18.56 -0.98
N PRO A 98 9.02 -19.70 -1.52
CA PRO A 98 8.29 -20.69 -0.74
C PRO A 98 9.13 -21.16 0.46
N ARG A 99 8.46 -21.39 1.59
CA ARG A 99 9.09 -21.94 2.79
C ARG A 99 8.48 -23.31 3.08
N PRO A 100 9.29 -24.37 3.27
CA PRO A 100 8.78 -25.70 3.61
C PRO A 100 7.82 -25.63 4.81
N GLY A 101 6.66 -26.28 4.69
CA GLY A 101 5.64 -26.30 5.74
C GLY A 101 4.86 -25.00 5.93
N ARG A 102 4.96 -24.03 5.01
CA ARG A 102 4.16 -22.80 5.02
C ARG A 102 3.40 -22.64 3.72
N HIS A 103 2.24 -21.99 3.80
CA HIS A 103 1.48 -21.60 2.63
C HIS A 103 2.24 -20.58 1.77
N ASP A 104 1.92 -20.57 0.49
CA ASP A 104 2.40 -19.55 -0.43
C ASP A 104 2.04 -18.15 0.05
N PHE A 105 2.95 -17.23 -0.21
CA PHE A 105 2.81 -15.85 0.18
C PHE A 105 3.22 -14.96 -0.97
N PHE A 106 2.44 -13.92 -1.20
CA PHE A 106 2.59 -13.03 -2.33
C PHE A 106 2.77 -11.61 -1.82
N ARG A 107 3.40 -10.76 -2.65
CA ARG A 107 3.48 -9.33 -2.39
C ARG A 107 3.14 -8.53 -3.64
N LEU A 108 2.44 -7.42 -3.46
CA LEU A 108 2.21 -6.38 -4.46
C LEU A 108 3.11 -5.21 -4.10
N LYS A 109 4.06 -4.89 -4.98
CA LYS A 109 5.10 -3.90 -4.72
C LYS A 109 5.01 -2.73 -5.69
N TYR A 110 5.01 -1.53 -5.15
CA TYR A 110 5.14 -0.28 -5.90
C TYR A 110 6.57 0.26 -5.81
N GLY A 111 7.13 0.66 -6.96
CA GLY A 111 8.42 1.35 -7.03
C GLY A 111 8.35 2.79 -6.51
N LYS A 112 9.46 3.54 -6.54
CA LYS A 112 9.54 4.89 -5.96
C LYS A 112 8.47 5.85 -6.48
N ALA A 113 8.39 6.05 -7.80
CA ALA A 113 7.44 6.97 -8.41
C ALA A 113 5.98 6.58 -8.12
N ALA A 114 5.64 5.30 -8.32
CA ALA A 114 4.30 4.79 -8.04
C ALA A 114 3.94 4.85 -6.54
N SER A 115 4.91 4.62 -5.65
CA SER A 115 4.71 4.75 -4.20
C SER A 115 4.44 6.18 -3.80
N ILE A 116 5.09 7.17 -4.42
CA ILE A 116 4.81 8.60 -4.15
C ILE A 116 3.36 8.92 -4.51
N VAL A 117 2.89 8.54 -5.70
CA VAL A 117 1.50 8.78 -6.12
C VAL A 117 0.51 8.07 -5.18
N LEU A 118 0.75 6.78 -4.90
CA LEU A 118 -0.11 5.99 -4.02
C LEU A 118 -0.17 6.58 -2.60
N LEU A 119 0.98 6.88 -1.98
CA LEU A 119 1.03 7.34 -0.60
C LEU A 119 0.45 8.75 -0.43
N ARG A 120 0.57 9.63 -1.44
CA ARG A 120 -0.13 10.92 -1.45
C ARG A 120 -1.65 10.73 -1.44
N ALA A 121 -2.17 9.78 -2.22
CA ALA A 121 -3.60 9.51 -2.28
C ALA A 121 -4.13 8.84 -0.99
N LEU A 122 -3.33 7.95 -0.37
CA LEU A 122 -3.74 7.26 0.85
C LEU A 122 -3.67 8.16 2.09
N TYR A 123 -2.66 9.02 2.17
CA TYR A 123 -2.45 9.95 3.28
C TYR A 123 -2.41 11.41 2.78
N PRO A 124 -3.57 11.97 2.40
CA PRO A 124 -3.65 13.34 1.90
C PRO A 124 -3.25 14.38 2.97
N SER A 125 -3.46 14.04 4.24
CA SER A 125 -3.29 14.92 5.41
C SER A 125 -3.00 14.07 6.67
N ASP A 126 -2.66 14.71 7.78
CA ASP A 126 -2.34 14.04 9.05
C ASP A 126 -3.58 13.71 9.91
N ASP A 127 -4.75 14.21 9.54
CA ASP A 127 -6.04 13.99 10.20
C ASP A 127 -6.70 12.65 9.82
N VAL A 128 -6.24 11.98 8.77
CA VAL A 128 -6.80 10.70 8.36
C VAL A 128 -6.38 9.57 9.32
N PRO A 129 -7.26 8.57 9.56
CA PRO A 129 -6.88 7.38 10.34
C PRO A 129 -5.67 6.69 9.71
N LYS A 130 -4.59 6.55 10.48
CA LYS A 130 -3.31 6.05 9.99
C LYS A 130 -2.54 5.29 11.06
N LEU A 131 -1.70 4.35 10.65
CA LEU A 131 -0.74 3.75 11.56
C LEU A 131 0.49 4.66 11.70
N GLU A 132 0.69 5.24 12.89
CA GLU A 132 1.71 6.29 13.13
C GLU A 132 3.12 5.91 12.66
N ARG A 133 3.56 4.65 12.86
CA ARG A 133 4.88 4.21 12.40
C ARG A 133 5.05 4.29 10.87
N LYS A 134 3.98 4.04 10.11
CA LYS A 134 3.98 4.04 8.64
C LYS A 134 3.88 5.47 8.12
N TRP A 135 3.00 6.25 8.75
CA TRP A 135 2.89 7.68 8.51
C TRP A 135 4.23 8.40 8.71
N ALA A 136 4.95 8.14 9.80
CA ALA A 136 6.23 8.77 10.08
C ALA A 136 7.27 8.56 8.96
N ILE A 137 7.32 7.36 8.37
CA ILE A 137 8.21 7.06 7.23
C ILE A 137 7.82 7.90 6.02
N TRP A 138 6.52 7.91 5.67
CA TRP A 138 6.00 8.65 4.52
C TRP A 138 6.18 10.17 4.68
N ALA A 139 5.76 10.73 5.82
CA ALA A 139 5.86 12.15 6.11
C ALA A 139 7.32 12.63 6.09
N SER A 140 8.23 11.84 6.68
CA SER A 140 9.66 12.14 6.68
C SER A 140 10.25 12.12 5.26
N TYR A 141 9.88 11.13 4.45
CA TYR A 141 10.29 11.07 3.04
C TYR A 141 9.78 12.27 2.25
N ALA A 142 8.48 12.57 2.35
CA ALA A 142 7.83 13.64 1.61
C ALA A 142 8.40 15.02 1.97
N LYS A 143 8.64 15.27 3.27
CA LYS A 143 9.29 16.50 3.74
C LYS A 143 10.69 16.68 3.14
N ARG A 144 11.52 15.63 3.14
CA ARG A 144 12.88 15.70 2.58
C ARG A 144 12.91 15.88 1.06
N ASN A 145 11.90 15.36 0.36
CA ASN A 145 11.84 15.34 -1.11
C ASN A 145 10.91 16.43 -1.69
N GLY A 146 10.38 17.34 -0.86
CA GLY A 146 9.49 18.42 -1.30
C GLY A 146 8.17 17.93 -1.90
N VAL A 147 7.70 16.75 -1.51
CA VAL A 147 6.43 16.21 -2.02
C VAL A 147 5.26 16.91 -1.31
N ALA A 148 4.46 17.67 -2.06
CA ALA A 148 3.28 18.33 -1.52
C ALA A 148 2.23 17.31 -1.06
N MET A 149 1.89 17.33 0.22
CA MET A 149 0.65 16.73 0.71
C MET A 149 -0.49 17.65 0.29
N SER A 150 -1.58 17.10 -0.24
CA SER A 150 -2.75 17.91 -0.61
C SER A 150 -3.29 18.59 0.65
N SER A 151 -3.25 19.93 0.71
CA SER A 151 -3.95 20.65 1.77
C SER A 151 -5.45 20.44 1.62
N SER A 152 -6.14 20.11 2.71
CA SER A 152 -7.59 20.21 2.77
C SER A 152 -8.01 21.67 2.52
N ALA A 153 -8.41 21.97 1.28
CA ALA A 153 -9.19 23.12 0.81
C ALA A 153 -9.57 22.73 -0.64
N GLU A 154 -10.82 22.58 -1.04
CA GLU A 154 -11.97 23.47 -0.84
C GLU A 154 -13.26 22.65 -0.65
N GLY A 155 -13.85 22.75 0.53
CA GLY A 155 -15.27 22.50 0.76
C GLY A 155 -15.90 23.85 1.09
N GLY A 156 -16.22 24.62 0.04
CA GLY A 156 -16.84 25.93 0.16
C GLY A 156 -18.25 25.89 -0.42
N ILE A 157 -19.23 25.81 0.50
CA ILE A 157 -20.65 26.23 0.45
C ILE A 157 -21.48 25.74 -0.74
#